data_AF-A0A950XD59-F1
#
_entry.id   AF-A0A950XD59-F1
#
_cell.length_a   1.000
_cell.length_b   1.000
_cell.length_c   1.000
_cell.angle_alpha   90.00
_cell.angle_beta   90.00
_cell.angle_gamma   90.00
#
_symmetry.space_group_name_H-M   'P 1'
#
loop_
_entity.id
_entity.type
_entity.pdbx_description
1 polymer ?
#
loop_
_entity_poly.entity_id
_entity_poly.type
_entity_poly.pdbx_seq_one_letter_code
_entity_poly.pdbx_strand_id
1 'polypeptide(L)'
;MADKPERASKREMSVREAGKKGGDTVRDRYGSTFYEDIGRKGGKATRDRHGVEFYESIGQKGGKVVKEKYGSDFYEEIGHKGGQKVKKLIAEAKKKLGDKDS
;
A
#
# COMPACT_ATOMS: atom_id res chain seq x y z
N MET A 1 -25.81 -47.41 -20.05
CA MET A 1 -25.53 -46.12 -19.40
C MET A 1 -24.29 -46.29 -18.53
N ALA A 2 -23.21 -45.55 -18.79
CA ALA A 2 -22.00 -45.60 -17.97
C ALA A 2 -22.03 -44.44 -16.96
N ASP A 3 -22.17 -44.79 -15.69
CA ASP A 3 -22.10 -43.86 -14.55
C ASP A 3 -20.69 -43.25 -14.49
N LYS A 4 -20.61 -41.94 -14.75
CA LYS A 4 -19.37 -41.17 -14.73
C LYS A 4 -19.16 -40.68 -13.29
N PRO A 5 -18.05 -41.03 -12.62
CA PRO A 5 -17.87 -40.61 -11.23
C PRO A 5 -17.77 -39.09 -11.17
N GLU A 6 -18.69 -38.51 -10.41
CA GLU A 6 -18.72 -37.11 -10.02
C GLU A 6 -17.36 -36.75 -9.43
N ARG A 7 -16.58 -35.93 -10.14
CA ARG A 7 -15.34 -35.38 -9.58
C ARG A 7 -15.75 -34.52 -8.41
N ALA A 8 -15.60 -35.05 -7.21
CA ALA A 8 -15.64 -34.29 -5.97
C ALA A 8 -14.84 -33.01 -6.20
N SER A 9 -15.56 -31.88 -6.24
CA SER A 9 -15.00 -30.55 -6.38
C SER A 9 -14.17 -30.28 -5.13
N LYS A 10 -12.92 -30.72 -5.17
CA LYS A 10 -11.88 -30.26 -4.29
C LYS A 10 -11.82 -28.76 -4.55
N ARG A 11 -12.38 -27.95 -3.63
CA ARG A 11 -12.41 -26.49 -3.75
C ARG A 11 -11.00 -26.00 -4.08
N GLU A 12 -10.73 -25.79 -5.36
CA GLU A 12 -9.43 -25.35 -5.83
C GLU A 12 -9.27 -23.90 -5.38
N MET A 13 -8.38 -23.70 -4.41
CA MET A 13 -8.10 -22.38 -3.88
C MET A 13 -7.67 -21.46 -5.02
N SER A 14 -8.29 -20.28 -5.13
CA SER A 14 -7.91 -19.31 -6.15
C SER A 14 -6.47 -18.82 -5.91
N VAL A 15 -5.76 -18.43 -6.98
CA VAL A 15 -4.44 -17.77 -6.89
C VAL A 15 -4.48 -16.56 -5.95
N ARG A 16 -5.58 -15.81 -5.97
CA ARG A 16 -5.77 -14.66 -5.07
C ARG A 16 -5.89 -15.09 -3.60
N GLU A 17 -6.61 -16.17 -3.35
CA GLU A 17 -6.78 -16.72 -2.00
C GLU A 17 -5.47 -17.32 -1.46
N ALA A 18 -4.72 -18.02 -2.32
CA ALA A 18 -3.41 -18.53 -2.00
C ALA A 18 -2.43 -17.39 -1.66
N GLY A 19 -2.42 -16.31 -2.44
CA GLY A 19 -1.61 -15.13 -2.19
C GLY A 19 -1.96 -14.43 -0.87
N LYS A 20 -3.26 -14.24 -0.60
CA LYS A 20 -3.74 -13.67 0.66
C LYS A 20 -3.30 -14.53 1.86
N LYS A 21 -3.55 -15.84 1.79
CA LYS A 21 -3.21 -16.79 2.85
C LYS A 21 -1.70 -16.84 3.13
N GLY A 22 -0.88 -16.77 2.08
CA GLY A 22 0.57 -16.66 2.21
C GLY A 22 1.00 -15.37 2.93
N GLY A 23 0.41 -14.23 2.54
CA GLY A 23 0.68 -12.94 3.19
C GLY A 23 0.25 -12.90 4.66
N ASP A 24 -0.93 -13.44 4.98
CA ASP A 24 -1.41 -13.57 6.36
C ASP A 24 -0.46 -14.42 7.20
N THR A 25 -0.03 -15.58 6.68
CA THR A 25 0.93 -16.47 7.37
C THR A 25 2.26 -15.79 7.65
N VAL A 26 2.78 -15.01 6.70
CA VAL A 26 4.03 -14.24 6.87
C VAL A 26 3.85 -13.13 7.90
N ARG A 27 2.71 -12.44 7.89
CA ARG A 27 2.38 -11.42 8.90
C ARG A 27 2.30 -12.03 10.29
N ASP A 28 1.65 -13.17 10.45
CA ASP A 28 1.51 -13.83 11.76
C ASP A 28 2.87 -14.32 12.28
N ARG A 29 3.79 -14.73 11.39
CA ARG A 29 5.13 -15.20 11.76
C ARG A 29 6.12 -14.08 12.11
N TYR A 30 6.16 -13.03 11.29
CA TYR A 30 7.23 -12.02 11.37
C TYR A 30 6.74 -10.62 11.75
N GLY A 31 5.44 -10.41 11.89
CA GLY A 31 4.84 -9.13 12.22
C GLY A 31 4.89 -8.11 11.08
N SER A 32 4.48 -6.88 11.39
CA SER A 32 4.43 -5.77 10.42
C SER A 32 5.82 -5.26 10.03
N THR A 33 6.81 -5.36 10.92
CA THR A 33 8.18 -4.88 10.70
C THR A 33 8.86 -5.58 9.53
N PHE A 34 8.54 -6.86 9.30
CA PHE A 34 9.03 -7.62 8.16
C PHE A 34 8.63 -6.98 6.83
N TYR A 35 7.38 -6.54 6.71
CA TYR A 35 6.88 -5.88 5.50
C TYR A 35 7.51 -4.51 5.27
N GLU A 36 7.74 -3.76 6.35
CA GLU A 36 8.46 -2.48 6.28
C GLU A 36 9.90 -2.68 5.80
N ASP A 37 10.60 -3.68 6.33
CA ASP A 37 11.98 -3.96 5.96
C ASP A 37 12.12 -4.43 4.51
N ILE A 38 11.29 -5.38 4.07
CA ILE A 38 11.33 -5.83 2.67
C ILE A 38 10.88 -4.73 1.70
N GLY A 39 9.92 -3.91 2.09
CA GLY A 39 9.48 -2.75 1.32
C GLY A 39 10.60 -1.71 1.18
N ARG A 40 11.28 -1.39 2.28
CA ARG A 40 12.44 -0.49 2.29
C ARG A 40 13.59 -1.03 1.43
N LYS A 41 13.92 -2.32 1.56
CA LYS A 41 14.96 -2.97 0.75
C LYS A 41 14.60 -2.94 -0.75
N GLY A 42 13.37 -3.28 -1.11
CA GLY A 42 12.89 -3.24 -2.48
C GLY A 42 12.92 -1.83 -3.07
N GLY A 43 12.46 -0.83 -2.32
CA GLY A 43 12.52 0.57 -2.73
C GLY A 43 13.96 1.06 -2.95
N LYS A 44 14.87 0.73 -2.03
CA LYS A 44 16.30 1.06 -2.18
C LYS A 44 16.90 0.40 -3.41
N ALA A 45 16.66 -0.89 -3.62
CA ALA A 45 17.16 -1.61 -4.80
C ALA A 45 16.63 -1.02 -6.12
N THR A 46 15.34 -0.69 -6.18
CA THR A 46 14.72 -0.04 -7.35
C THR A 46 15.35 1.32 -7.63
N ARG A 47 15.53 2.14 -6.60
CA ARG A 47 16.19 3.45 -6.71
C ARG A 47 17.64 3.32 -7.17
N ASP A 48 18.39 2.41 -6.58
CA ASP A 48 19.80 2.21 -6.92
C ASP A 48 19.95 1.67 -8.37
N ARG A 49 18.98 0.89 -8.87
CA ARG A 49 18.96 0.35 -10.24
C ARG A 49 18.50 1.35 -11.30
N HIS A 50 17.44 2.11 -11.01
CA HIS A 50 16.73 2.90 -12.01
C HIS A 50 16.87 4.41 -11.84
N GLY A 51 17.41 4.87 -10.70
CA GLY A 51 17.59 6.28 -10.42
C GLY A 51 16.27 7.03 -10.20
N VAL A 52 16.38 8.36 -10.13
CA VAL A 52 15.25 9.28 -9.87
C VAL A 52 14.30 9.38 -11.06
N GLU A 53 14.82 9.30 -12.29
CA GLU A 53 14.06 9.39 -13.55
C GLU A 53 12.94 8.36 -13.63
N PHE A 54 13.16 7.15 -13.09
CA PHE A 54 12.16 6.11 -13.07
C PHE A 54 10.97 6.46 -12.17
N TYR A 55 11.23 7.01 -10.99
CA TYR A 55 10.17 7.47 -10.08
C TYR A 55 9.40 8.64 -10.66
N GLU A 56 10.09 9.54 -11.37
CA GLU A 56 9.45 10.64 -12.07
C GLU A 56 8.53 10.12 -13.19
N SER A 57 9.01 9.20 -14.03
CA SER A 57 8.23 8.63 -15.12
C SER A 57 6.99 7.86 -14.63
N ILE A 58 7.13 7.00 -13.61
CA ILE A 58 5.99 6.26 -13.06
C ILE A 58 5.02 7.20 -12.32
N GLY A 59 5.53 8.24 -11.66
CA GLY A 59 4.74 9.26 -10.99
C GLY A 59 3.91 10.07 -11.98
N GLN A 60 4.52 10.54 -13.06
CA GLN A 60 3.82 11.25 -14.14
C GLN A 60 2.76 10.38 -14.80
N LYS A 61 3.06 9.11 -15.10
CA LYS A 61 2.08 8.17 -15.67
C LYS A 61 0.90 7.94 -14.74
N GLY A 62 1.15 7.70 -13.45
CA GLY A 62 0.10 7.51 -12.45
C GLY A 62 -0.76 8.77 -12.29
N GLY A 63 -0.13 9.93 -12.19
CA GLY A 63 -0.81 11.22 -12.08
C GLY A 63 -1.67 11.52 -13.31
N LYS A 64 -1.19 11.21 -14.52
CA LYS A 64 -1.98 11.38 -15.75
C LYS A 64 -3.25 10.52 -15.73
N VAL A 65 -3.14 9.24 -15.38
CA VAL A 65 -4.29 8.33 -15.29
C VAL A 65 -5.32 8.84 -14.26
N VAL A 66 -4.86 9.29 -13.09
CA VAL A 66 -5.74 9.83 -12.05
C VAL A 66 -6.41 11.13 -12.54
N LYS A 67 -5.66 12.01 -13.19
CA LYS A 67 -6.19 13.26 -13.75
C LYS A 67 -7.24 13.02 -14.83
N GLU A 68 -7.00 12.06 -15.72
CA GLU A 68 -7.97 11.66 -16.75
C GLU A 68 -9.24 11.07 -16.14
N LYS A 69 -9.12 10.30 -15.05
CA LYS A 69 -10.25 9.61 -14.42
C LYS A 69 -11.09 10.50 -13.49
N TYR A 70 -10.46 11.45 -12.77
CA TYR A 70 -11.11 12.20 -11.69
C TYR A 70 -11.01 13.72 -11.84
N GLY A 71 -10.30 14.24 -12.84
CA GLY A 71 -10.14 15.67 -13.06
C GLY A 71 -9.20 16.36 -12.06
N SER A 72 -9.16 17.69 -12.12
CA SER A 72 -8.31 18.54 -11.26
C SER A 72 -8.82 18.64 -9.82
N ASP A 73 -10.13 18.62 -9.60
CA ASP A 73 -10.75 18.76 -8.28
C ASP A 73 -10.32 17.66 -7.31
N PHE A 74 -10.00 16.48 -7.83
CA PHE A 74 -9.45 15.38 -7.04
C PHE A 74 -8.12 15.75 -6.37
N TYR A 75 -7.25 16.48 -7.05
CA TYR A 75 -5.95 16.88 -6.51
C TYR A 75 -6.09 17.93 -5.40
N GLU A 76 -7.06 18.83 -5.54
CA GLU A 76 -7.39 19.81 -4.51
C GLU A 76 -7.93 19.10 -3.25
N GLU A 77 -8.84 18.15 -3.41
CA GLU A 77 -9.43 17.42 -2.29
C GLU A 77 -8.38 16.59 -1.53
N ILE A 78 -7.55 15.81 -2.25
CA ILE A 78 -6.50 15.01 -1.60
C ILE A 78 -5.42 15.90 -0.97
N GLY A 79 -5.09 17.04 -1.60
CA GLY A 79 -4.16 18.03 -1.07
C GLY A 79 -4.67 18.64 0.23
N HIS A 80 -5.93 19.07 0.24
CA HIS A 80 -6.59 19.59 1.43
C HIS A 80 -6.65 18.54 2.56
N LYS A 81 -7.07 17.31 2.26
CA LYS A 81 -7.09 16.20 3.23
C LYS A 81 -5.70 15.92 3.81
N GLY A 82 -4.66 15.92 2.96
CA GLY A 82 -3.27 15.75 3.37
C GLY A 82 -2.81 16.87 4.31
N GLY A 83 -3.05 18.13 3.94
CA GLY A 83 -2.70 19.30 4.72
C GLY A 83 -3.38 19.32 6.10
N GLN A 84 -4.67 18.99 6.16
CA GLN A 84 -5.39 18.90 7.44
C GLN A 84 -4.83 17.81 8.35
N LYS A 85 -4.39 16.68 7.79
CA LYS A 85 -3.76 15.61 8.56
C LYS A 85 -2.42 16.06 9.14
N VAL A 86 -1.58 16.74 8.36
CA VAL A 86 -0.32 17.31 8.83
C VAL A 86 -0.56 18.34 9.94
N LYS A 87 -1.52 19.26 9.76
CA LYS A 87 -1.89 20.25 10.77
C LYS A 87 -2.31 19.60 12.09
N LYS A 88 -3.13 18.55 12.03
CA LYS A 88 -3.57 17.79 13.21
C LYS A 88 -2.40 17.11 13.92
N LEU A 89 -1.51 16.44 13.18
CA LEU A 89 -0.32 15.79 13.75
C LEU A 89 0.59 16.79 14.48
N ILE A 90 0.79 17.97 13.89
CA ILE A 90 1.58 19.05 14.52
C ILE A 90 0.91 19.55 15.79
N ALA A 91 -0.41 19.75 15.78
CA ALA A 91 -1.15 20.19 16.96
C ALA A 91 -1.09 19.14 18.09
N GLU A 92 -1.23 17.85 17.77
CA GLU A 92 -1.10 16.76 18.73
C GLU A 92 0.32 16.64 19.29
N ALA A 93 1.35 16.82 18.45
CA ALA A 93 2.74 16.83 18.88
C ALA A 93 3.03 17.99 19.84
N LYS A 94 2.56 19.21 19.51
CA LYS A 94 2.69 20.40 20.37
C LYS A 94 1.99 20.21 21.71
N LYS A 95 0.79 19.64 21.72
CA LYS A 95 0.07 19.32 22.95
C LYS A 95 0.84 18.33 23.82
N LYS A 96 1.35 17.24 23.24
CA LYS A 96 2.15 16.23 23.97
C LYS A 96 3.48 16.75 24.49
N LEU A 97 4.07 17.75 23.84
CA LEU A 97 5.28 18.42 24.31
C LEU A 97 4.97 19.39 25.46
N GLY A 98 3.90 20.18 25.36
CA GLY A 98 3.47 21.08 26.44
C GLY A 98 2.98 20.39 27.70
N ASP A 99 2.41 19.18 27.59
CA ASP A 99 1.97 18.35 28.73
C ASP A 99 3.15 17.68 29.47
N LYS A 100 4.36 17.70 28.88
CA LYS A 100 5.56 17.07 29.45
C LYS A 100 6.35 18.00 30.39
N ASP A 101 6.01 19.28 30.41
CA ASP A 101 6.65 20.33 31.21
C ASP A 101 5.75 20.82 32.37
N SER A 102 4.64 20.12 32.68
CA SER A 102 3.71 20.43 33.79
C SER A 102 3.66 19.34 34.86
#